data_AF-A0A166X8W9-F1
#
_entry.id   AF-A0A166X8W9-F1
#
_cell.length_a   1.000
_cell.length_b   1.000
_cell.length_c   1.000
_cell.angle_alpha   90.00
_cell.angle_beta   90.00
_cell.angle_gamma   90.00
#
_symmetry.space_group_name_H-M   'P 1'
#
loop_
_entity.id
_entity.type
_entity.pdbx_description
1 polymer ?
#
loop_
_entity_poly.entity_id
_entity_poly.type
_entity_poly.pdbx_seq_one_letter_code
_entity_poly.pdbx_strand_id
1 'polypeptide(L)'
;MLHRSWAFGLLSAGSIASVALALPYQGPSLNEAPHGQTQQRWCSFDAYGARFNGSEDLEALEKATLESPVDSRTTINIPVNVFMLGSPFTQLKLNTTSPAVRLEDNLAAGYSSLGYSFGPFKTYHVYDEDFAEFEHDAHITNVSLKMKGRLRMGGAETLNIYLVAKMSPGLLGFAFFPQVLMKDFSDALVLDGVVLSHLAMTHYLSEKAIIHEVGHWLGLRHPFQGGCHVLDGDQVPDTPQTDNSIDQLCTLGKDSCPGSPGIDLIRNYMMYSACTKNLTFTPGQM
;
A
#
# COMPACT_ATOMS: atom_id res chain seq x y z
N MET A 1 -14.34 52.01 27.39
CA MET A 1 -14.73 52.13 25.97
C MET A 1 -13.60 51.60 25.11
N LEU A 2 -13.93 50.61 24.26
CA LEU A 2 -13.27 50.19 23.00
C LEU A 2 -11.82 49.65 23.08
N HIS A 3 -11.64 48.33 23.10
CA HIS A 3 -11.47 47.43 21.93
C HIS A 3 -10.19 47.63 21.12
N ARG A 4 -9.30 46.61 21.13
CA ARG A 4 -8.93 45.88 19.90
C ARG A 4 -8.13 44.61 20.22
N SER A 5 -8.76 43.49 19.89
CA SER A 5 -8.17 42.15 19.77
C SER A 5 -7.21 42.07 18.58
N TRP A 6 -6.11 41.35 18.73
CA TRP A 6 -5.37 40.67 17.66
C TRP A 6 -5.00 39.29 18.23
N ALA A 7 -5.82 38.28 17.95
CA ALA A 7 -5.78 37.41 16.77
C ALA A 7 -4.81 36.24 16.99
N PHE A 8 -5.44 35.07 17.12
CA PHE A 8 -4.87 33.73 17.22
C PHE A 8 -3.75 33.50 16.19
N GLY A 9 -2.58 33.07 16.66
CA GLY A 9 -1.66 32.31 15.83
C GLY A 9 -2.25 30.93 15.58
N LEU A 10 -2.88 30.76 14.43
CA LEU A 10 -3.21 29.44 13.88
C LEU A 10 -1.90 28.69 13.62
N LEU A 11 -1.57 27.74 14.49
CA LEU A 11 -0.66 26.65 14.17
C LEU A 11 -1.29 25.86 13.03
N SER A 12 -0.83 26.10 11.80
CA SER A 12 -1.15 25.26 10.66
C SER A 12 -0.50 23.90 10.87
N ALA A 13 -1.30 22.90 11.27
CA ALA A 13 -0.91 21.51 11.20
C ALA A 13 -0.67 21.14 9.72
N GLY A 14 0.59 20.84 9.38
CA GLY A 14 0.95 20.32 8.06
C GLY A 14 0.27 18.98 7.82
N SER A 15 -0.42 18.86 6.68
CA SER A 15 -1.07 17.62 6.24
C SER A 15 -0.05 16.51 5.98
N ILE A 16 -0.25 15.35 6.60
CA ILE A 16 0.53 14.10 6.40
C ILE A 16 -0.32 13.07 5.63
N ALA A 17 -1.49 13.47 5.13
CA ALA A 17 -2.42 12.57 4.44
C ALA A 17 -3.26 13.34 3.40
N SER A 18 -3.63 12.66 2.33
CA SER A 18 -4.12 13.26 1.09
C SER A 18 -5.52 12.75 0.73
N VAL A 19 -6.53 13.61 0.95
CA VAL A 19 -7.96 13.34 0.74
C VAL A 19 -8.42 13.72 -0.67
N ALA A 20 -9.34 12.93 -1.24
CA ALA A 20 -10.21 13.37 -2.32
C ALA A 20 -11.68 12.95 -2.06
N LEU A 21 -12.47 13.96 -1.66
CA LEU A 21 -13.91 14.19 -1.82
C LEU A 21 -14.90 13.03 -1.57
N ALA A 22 -15.53 13.08 -0.39
CA ALA A 22 -16.93 12.69 -0.18
C ALA A 22 -17.78 13.95 0.00
N LEU A 23 -18.88 14.09 -0.74
CA LEU A 23 -20.02 14.95 -0.40
C LEU A 23 -21.28 14.42 -1.12
N PRO A 24 -22.50 14.68 -0.62
CA PRO A 24 -23.07 14.17 0.61
C PRO A 24 -24.28 13.26 0.32
N TYR A 25 -24.53 12.37 1.25
CA TYR A 25 -25.77 11.61 1.39
C TYR A 25 -26.99 12.55 1.58
N GLN A 26 -28.02 12.38 0.74
CA GLN A 26 -29.41 12.53 1.14
C GLN A 26 -30.20 11.36 0.51
N GLY A 27 -30.69 10.44 1.34
CA GLY A 27 -31.68 9.44 0.93
C GLY A 27 -33.05 10.08 0.60
N PRO A 28 -34.13 9.32 0.31
CA PRO A 28 -34.29 7.87 0.55
C PRO A 28 -34.91 7.03 -0.61
N SER A 29 -34.84 5.71 -0.41
CA SER A 29 -35.65 4.61 -0.95
C SER A 29 -35.54 4.19 -2.43
N LEU A 30 -35.29 2.87 -2.59
CA LEU A 30 -35.93 1.91 -3.51
C LEU A 30 -36.18 2.36 -4.95
N ASN A 31 -35.30 1.92 -5.86
CA ASN A 31 -35.64 1.08 -7.01
C ASN A 31 -34.39 0.82 -7.86
N GLU A 32 -34.30 -0.38 -8.39
CA GLU A 32 -33.26 -0.83 -9.32
C GLU A 32 -33.10 0.14 -10.51
N ALA A 33 -31.86 0.57 -10.79
CA ALA A 33 -31.25 0.76 -12.11
C ALA A 33 -29.83 1.35 -11.97
N PRO A 34 -29.10 1.51 -13.08
CA PRO A 34 -28.05 0.66 -13.60
C PRO A 34 -26.67 0.99 -13.00
N HIS A 35 -25.87 -0.02 -12.62
CA HIS A 35 -24.53 0.21 -12.09
C HIS A 35 -23.56 0.71 -13.19
N GLY A 36 -23.55 2.03 -13.37
CA GLY A 36 -22.39 2.76 -13.88
C GLY A 36 -21.19 2.49 -12.98
N GLN A 37 -20.05 2.26 -13.64
CA GLN A 37 -18.84 1.69 -13.06
C GLN A 37 -18.33 2.47 -11.85
N THR A 38 -18.47 1.89 -10.66
CA THR A 38 -17.64 2.24 -9.52
C THR A 38 -16.23 1.75 -9.83
N GLN A 39 -15.27 2.67 -9.99
CA GLN A 39 -13.86 2.37 -10.23
C GLN A 39 -13.35 1.49 -9.07
N GLN A 40 -13.16 0.19 -9.32
CA GLN A 40 -12.69 -0.77 -8.32
C GLN A 40 -11.23 -0.47 -7.96
N ARG A 41 -10.94 0.04 -6.77
CA ARG A 41 -9.56 0.34 -6.34
C ARG A 41 -8.99 -0.83 -5.56
N TRP A 42 -7.95 -1.51 -6.08
CA TRP A 42 -7.40 -2.71 -5.41
C TRP A 42 -6.43 -2.39 -4.28
N CYS A 43 -5.73 -1.26 -4.39
CA CYS A 43 -4.90 -0.66 -3.34
C CYS A 43 -5.24 0.84 -3.20
N SER A 44 -4.86 1.45 -2.08
CA SER A 44 -5.09 2.86 -1.77
C SER A 44 -3.77 3.61 -1.58
N PHE A 45 -3.48 4.58 -2.46
CA PHE A 45 -3.57 6.03 -2.20
C PHE A 45 -3.24 6.80 -3.50
N ASP A 46 -4.23 7.03 -4.37
CA ASP A 46 -4.08 7.91 -5.54
C ASP A 46 -5.16 9.01 -5.54
N ALA A 47 -4.72 10.24 -5.24
CA ALA A 47 -5.32 11.50 -5.72
C ALA A 47 -4.52 12.76 -5.31
N TYR A 48 -3.63 12.71 -4.32
CA TYR A 48 -2.70 13.81 -4.01
C TYR A 48 -1.37 13.21 -3.54
N GLY A 49 -0.56 12.71 -4.46
CA GLY A 49 0.88 12.73 -4.23
C GLY A 49 1.26 14.20 -4.09
N ALA A 50 1.56 14.65 -2.87
CA ALA A 50 2.20 15.94 -2.70
C ALA A 50 3.40 15.99 -3.66
N ARG A 51 3.67 17.14 -4.27
CA ARG A 51 5.02 17.38 -4.80
C ARG A 51 5.97 17.26 -3.61
N PHE A 52 6.51 16.07 -3.41
CA PHE A 52 7.68 15.89 -2.59
C PHE A 52 8.78 16.74 -3.24
N ASN A 53 9.53 17.48 -2.44
CA ASN A 53 10.83 17.95 -2.87
C ASN A 53 11.72 16.69 -2.95
N GLY A 54 11.49 15.88 -3.98
CA GLY A 54 11.94 14.50 -4.06
C GLY A 54 13.45 14.37 -4.07
N SER A 55 14.18 15.43 -4.42
CA SER A 55 15.63 15.42 -4.46
C SER A 55 16.26 15.18 -3.09
N GLU A 56 15.79 15.81 -2.01
CA GLU A 56 16.47 15.74 -0.72
C GLU A 56 16.20 14.40 0.01
N ASP A 57 14.97 13.87 -0.08
CA ASP A 57 14.60 12.60 0.53
C ASP A 57 15.14 11.40 -0.30
N LEU A 58 15.19 11.51 -1.64
CA LEU A 58 15.90 10.53 -2.48
C LEU A 58 17.40 10.61 -2.27
N GLU A 59 18.00 11.80 -2.19
CA GLU A 59 19.42 11.93 -1.88
C GLU A 59 19.75 11.27 -0.54
N ALA A 60 18.87 11.35 0.46
CA ALA A 60 19.07 10.65 1.73
C ALA A 60 18.93 9.13 1.64
N LEU A 61 17.99 8.60 0.83
CA LEU A 61 17.86 7.15 0.58
C LEU A 61 18.98 6.61 -0.32
N GLU A 62 19.32 7.31 -1.40
CA GLU A 62 20.45 7.00 -2.27
C GLU A 62 21.75 7.07 -1.47
N LYS A 63 21.94 8.08 -0.62
CA LYS A 63 23.10 8.15 0.27
C LYS A 63 23.13 7.00 1.27
N ALA A 64 22.01 6.65 1.90
CA ALA A 64 21.93 5.48 2.77
C ALA A 64 22.23 4.16 2.03
N THR A 65 21.84 4.07 0.75
CA THR A 65 22.09 2.93 -0.12
C THR A 65 23.54 2.88 -0.61
N LEU A 66 24.17 4.04 -0.87
CA LEU A 66 25.57 4.17 -1.28
C LEU A 66 26.55 3.99 -0.11
N GLU A 67 26.14 4.33 1.11
CA GLU A 67 26.93 4.15 2.34
C GLU A 67 26.86 2.72 2.88
N SER A 68 25.90 1.91 2.41
CA SER A 68 25.78 0.50 2.77
C SER A 68 26.30 -0.36 1.62
N PRO A 69 27.42 -1.08 1.77
CA PRO A 69 27.85 -2.03 0.76
C PRO A 69 26.89 -3.22 0.82
N VAL A 70 25.77 -3.12 0.10
CA VAL A 70 24.88 -4.26 -0.11
C VAL A 70 25.68 -5.26 -0.94
N ASP A 71 26.17 -6.30 -0.28
CA ASP A 71 26.72 -7.46 -0.96
C ASP A 71 25.58 -8.06 -1.78
N SER A 72 25.64 -7.92 -3.10
CA SER A 72 24.61 -8.37 -4.04
C SER A 72 24.39 -9.89 -4.05
N ARG A 73 25.02 -10.62 -3.12
CA ARG A 73 24.86 -12.06 -2.89
C ARG A 73 24.25 -12.43 -1.54
N THR A 74 24.08 -11.48 -0.61
CA THR A 74 23.49 -11.80 0.70
C THR A 74 21.99 -11.67 0.67
N THR A 75 21.28 -12.77 0.97
CA THR A 75 19.84 -12.75 1.14
C THR A 75 19.44 -11.82 2.29
N ILE A 76 18.55 -10.88 2.03
CA ILE A 76 17.96 -9.98 3.03
C ILE A 76 16.88 -10.76 3.78
N ASN A 77 17.12 -11.04 5.06
CA ASN A 77 16.16 -11.75 5.91
C ASN A 77 15.26 -10.75 6.64
N ILE A 78 13.95 -10.83 6.42
CA ILE A 78 12.94 -9.92 6.97
C ILE A 78 12.03 -10.71 7.92
N PRO A 79 12.15 -10.54 9.24
CA PRO A 79 11.21 -11.12 10.20
C PRO A 79 9.78 -10.61 9.95
N VAL A 80 8.78 -11.48 10.10
CA VAL A 80 7.39 -11.14 9.82
C VAL A 80 6.49 -11.36 11.04
N ASN A 81 5.75 -10.32 11.43
CA ASN A 81 4.67 -10.43 12.41
C ASN A 81 3.32 -10.28 11.70
N VAL A 82 2.42 -11.23 11.92
CA VAL A 82 1.06 -11.24 11.36
C VAL A 82 0.05 -11.06 12.48
N PHE A 83 -0.67 -9.95 12.47
CA PHE A 83 -1.74 -9.66 13.42
C PHE A 83 -3.09 -9.96 12.78
N MET A 84 -3.77 -11.00 13.24
CA MET A 84 -5.15 -11.30 12.86
C MET A 84 -6.10 -10.50 13.74
N LEU A 85 -6.83 -9.56 13.15
CA LEU A 85 -7.69 -8.61 13.84
C LEU A 85 -9.17 -8.90 13.59
N GLY A 86 -9.99 -8.54 14.57
CA GLY A 86 -11.44 -8.69 14.52
C GLY A 86 -11.98 -9.66 15.56
N SER A 87 -13.30 -9.83 15.58
CA SER A 87 -13.96 -10.72 16.52
C SER A 87 -13.58 -12.19 16.29
N PRO A 88 -13.76 -13.07 17.29
CA PRO A 88 -13.59 -14.51 17.08
C PRO A 88 -14.35 -15.03 15.85
N PHE A 89 -15.55 -14.49 15.59
CA PHE A 89 -16.35 -14.86 14.42
C PHE A 89 -15.72 -14.43 13.09
N THR A 90 -15.19 -13.20 12.98
CA THR A 90 -14.57 -12.74 11.73
C THR A 90 -13.23 -13.43 11.47
N GLN A 91 -12.47 -13.77 12.51
CA GLN A 91 -11.24 -14.54 12.39
C GLN A 91 -11.49 -16.02 12.07
N LEU A 92 -12.59 -16.63 12.53
CA LEU A 92 -12.98 -17.98 12.11
C LEU A 92 -13.16 -18.10 10.59
N LYS A 93 -13.56 -17.01 9.91
CA LYS A 93 -13.65 -16.97 8.45
C LYS A 93 -12.28 -17.05 7.76
N LEU A 94 -11.20 -16.66 8.44
CA LEU A 94 -9.82 -16.79 7.93
C LEU A 94 -9.28 -18.21 8.05
N ASN A 95 -9.78 -19.02 8.98
CA ASN A 95 -9.25 -20.37 9.22
C ASN A 95 -9.36 -21.29 7.99
N THR A 96 -10.25 -20.99 7.04
CA THR A 96 -10.35 -21.72 5.77
C THR A 96 -9.24 -21.39 4.76
N THR A 97 -8.43 -20.36 5.04
CA THR A 97 -7.43 -19.82 4.10
C THR A 97 -5.98 -19.96 4.55
N SER A 98 -5.75 -20.44 5.78
CA SER A 98 -4.43 -20.49 6.44
C SER A 98 -3.57 -19.24 6.15
N PRO A 99 -3.96 -18.05 6.66
CA PRO A 99 -3.39 -16.77 6.21
C PRO A 99 -1.88 -16.68 6.32
N ALA A 100 -1.29 -17.22 7.38
CA ALA A 100 0.16 -17.21 7.57
C ALA A 100 0.89 -18.00 6.46
N VAL A 101 0.40 -19.20 6.12
CA VAL A 101 0.97 -20.03 5.04
C VAL A 101 0.81 -19.32 3.69
N ARG A 102 -0.36 -18.71 3.44
CA ARG A 102 -0.60 -17.97 2.21
C ARG A 102 0.31 -16.75 2.07
N LEU A 103 0.57 -16.03 3.16
CA LEU A 103 1.52 -14.93 3.19
C LEU A 103 2.94 -15.45 2.93
N GLU A 104 3.36 -16.53 3.60
CA GLU A 104 4.66 -17.16 3.40
C GLU A 104 4.88 -17.59 1.95
N ASP A 105 3.93 -18.34 1.37
CA ASP A 105 4.00 -18.84 0.00
C ASP A 105 4.06 -17.69 -1.02
N ASN A 106 3.18 -16.69 -0.89
CA ASN A 106 3.12 -15.58 -1.85
C ASN A 106 4.33 -14.65 -1.74
N LEU A 107 4.83 -14.39 -0.54
CA LEU A 107 6.06 -13.59 -0.37
C LEU A 107 7.28 -14.35 -0.86
N ALA A 108 7.35 -15.66 -0.64
CA ALA A 108 8.40 -16.49 -1.22
C ALA A 108 8.34 -16.47 -2.75
N ALA A 109 7.15 -16.63 -3.35
CA ALA A 109 6.95 -16.60 -4.80
C ALA A 109 7.34 -15.26 -5.43
N GLY A 110 6.97 -14.15 -4.78
CA GLY A 110 7.24 -12.81 -5.28
C GLY A 110 8.70 -12.35 -5.15
N TYR A 111 9.42 -12.82 -4.13
CA TYR A 111 10.67 -12.16 -3.72
C TYR A 111 11.89 -13.08 -3.50
N SER A 112 11.74 -14.41 -3.41
CA SER A 112 12.89 -15.29 -3.09
C SER A 112 13.98 -15.28 -4.16
N SER A 113 13.57 -15.26 -5.44
CA SER A 113 14.51 -15.15 -6.57
C SER A 113 15.22 -13.80 -6.63
N LEU A 114 14.73 -12.82 -5.86
CA LEU A 114 15.19 -11.45 -5.81
C LEU A 114 16.08 -11.19 -4.59
N GLY A 115 16.43 -12.25 -3.84
CA GLY A 115 17.35 -12.15 -2.71
C GLY A 115 16.68 -11.71 -1.40
N TYR A 116 15.35 -11.73 -1.30
CA TYR A 116 14.66 -11.50 -0.02
C TYR A 116 14.14 -12.82 0.53
N SER A 117 14.29 -13.02 1.84
CA SER A 117 13.66 -14.12 2.56
C SER A 117 12.81 -13.54 3.68
N PHE A 118 11.54 -13.88 3.69
CA PHE A 118 10.61 -13.47 4.74
C PHE A 118 10.53 -14.59 5.77
N GLY A 119 10.80 -14.25 7.04
CA GLY A 119 10.74 -15.19 8.15
C GLY A 119 11.71 -14.87 9.29
N PRO A 120 11.49 -15.45 10.49
CA PRO A 120 10.37 -16.33 10.82
C PRO A 120 9.03 -15.58 10.89
N PHE A 121 7.94 -16.28 10.59
CA PHE A 121 6.58 -15.77 10.75
C PHE A 121 6.09 -15.99 12.18
N LYS A 122 5.63 -14.92 12.83
CA LYS A 122 4.95 -14.96 14.13
C LYS A 122 3.54 -14.43 13.99
N THR A 123 2.58 -15.17 14.54
CA THR A 123 1.16 -14.90 14.34
C THR A 123 0.49 -14.57 15.67
N TYR A 124 -0.31 -13.50 15.67
CA TYR A 124 -0.97 -12.95 16.85
C TYR A 124 -2.45 -12.77 16.59
N HIS A 125 -3.30 -13.39 17.39
CA HIS A 125 -4.74 -13.17 17.35
C HIS A 125 -5.12 -12.03 18.29
N VAL A 126 -5.70 -10.96 17.76
CA VAL A 126 -6.09 -9.76 18.50
C VAL A 126 -7.58 -9.54 18.36
N TYR A 127 -8.31 -9.81 19.44
CA TYR A 127 -9.76 -9.66 19.51
C TYR A 127 -10.13 -8.24 20.00
N ASP A 128 -10.04 -7.28 19.09
CA ASP A 128 -10.39 -5.88 19.34
C ASP A 128 -11.25 -5.39 18.15
N GLU A 129 -12.54 -5.13 18.40
CA GLU A 129 -13.49 -4.73 17.35
C GLU A 129 -13.18 -3.33 16.80
N ASP A 130 -12.56 -2.45 17.60
CA ASP A 130 -12.11 -1.13 17.14
C ASP A 130 -11.07 -1.25 16.02
N PHE A 131 -10.29 -2.35 15.99
CA PHE A 131 -9.23 -2.60 15.00
C PHE A 131 -9.69 -3.50 13.86
N ALA A 132 -10.97 -3.90 13.84
CA ALA A 132 -11.47 -4.85 12.87
C ALA A 132 -11.87 -4.20 11.54
N GLU A 133 -12.19 -2.91 11.55
CA GLU A 133 -12.79 -2.21 10.42
C GLU A 133 -11.99 -0.97 10.02
N PHE A 134 -11.72 -0.85 8.71
CA PHE A 134 -11.01 0.28 8.11
C PHE A 134 -11.85 0.86 6.99
N GLU A 135 -12.34 2.08 7.17
CA GLU A 135 -12.92 2.84 6.09
C GLU A 135 -11.83 3.65 5.38
N HIS A 136 -11.89 3.66 4.06
CA HIS A 136 -11.12 4.50 3.14
C HIS A 136 -11.61 5.94 3.27
N ASP A 137 -11.34 6.53 4.41
CA ASP A 137 -11.16 7.97 4.52
C ASP A 137 -9.66 8.22 4.62
N ALA A 138 -9.22 9.24 3.90
CA ALA A 138 -7.85 9.53 3.54
C ALA A 138 -7.04 10.21 4.66
N HIS A 139 -7.36 9.87 5.90
CA HIS A 139 -6.44 10.01 7.02
C HIS A 139 -6.05 8.62 7.45
N ILE A 140 -4.78 8.46 7.82
CA ILE A 140 -4.38 7.36 8.70
C ILE A 140 -5.43 7.38 9.80
N THR A 141 -6.36 6.43 9.78
CA THR A 141 -7.51 6.53 10.66
C THR A 141 -6.94 6.54 12.07
N ASN A 142 -7.52 7.29 13.00
CA ASN A 142 -7.11 7.21 14.40
C ASN A 142 -7.09 5.74 14.87
N VAL A 143 -7.94 4.91 14.27
CA VAL A 143 -7.91 3.44 14.36
C VAL A 143 -6.57 2.85 13.89
N SER A 144 -6.10 3.13 12.67
CA SER A 144 -4.79 2.67 12.18
C SER A 144 -3.63 3.07 13.10
N LEU A 145 -3.57 4.35 13.52
CA LEU A 145 -2.51 4.82 14.44
C LEU A 145 -2.57 4.10 15.79
N LYS A 146 -3.76 4.05 16.40
CA LYS A 146 -4.00 3.39 17.71
C LYS A 146 -3.69 1.90 17.64
N MET A 147 -4.05 1.23 16.54
CA MET A 147 -3.75 -0.16 16.29
C MET A 147 -2.25 -0.39 16.17
N LYS A 148 -1.58 0.30 15.23
CA LYS A 148 -0.16 0.11 14.97
C LYS A 148 0.69 0.48 16.18
N GLY A 149 0.39 1.58 16.87
CA GLY A 149 1.10 1.98 18.10
C GLY A 149 0.91 1.03 19.29
N ARG A 150 -0.14 0.21 19.32
CA ARG A 150 -0.30 -0.84 20.34
C ARG A 150 0.33 -2.17 19.95
N LEU A 151 0.35 -2.49 18.66
CA LEU A 151 0.60 -3.86 18.21
C LEU A 151 1.95 -4.05 17.54
N ARG A 152 2.48 -3.04 16.86
CA ARG A 152 3.76 -3.11 16.14
C ARG A 152 4.85 -3.75 17.01
N MET A 153 5.66 -4.61 16.40
CA MET A 153 6.86 -5.17 17.02
C MET A 153 8.06 -5.09 16.08
N GLY A 154 9.26 -5.01 16.65
CA GLY A 154 10.52 -4.88 15.90
C GLY A 154 10.86 -3.45 15.48
N GLY A 155 11.97 -3.28 14.77
CA GLY A 155 12.41 -2.04 14.15
C GLY A 155 12.00 -1.95 12.67
N ALA A 156 12.63 -1.07 11.90
CA ALA A 156 12.34 -0.89 10.47
C ALA A 156 12.65 -2.12 9.62
N GLU A 157 13.47 -3.04 10.15
CA GLU A 157 13.83 -4.32 9.52
C GLU A 157 12.74 -5.40 9.63
N THR A 158 11.67 -5.15 10.39
CA THR A 158 10.63 -6.14 10.68
C THR A 158 9.31 -5.78 9.97
N LEU A 159 8.84 -6.67 9.09
CA LEU A 159 7.57 -6.50 8.41
C LEU A 159 6.41 -6.84 9.35
N ASN A 160 5.58 -5.83 9.65
CA ASN A 160 4.33 -6.00 10.39
C ASN A 160 3.15 -6.03 9.39
N ILE A 161 2.38 -7.12 9.38
CA ILE A 161 1.20 -7.31 8.54
C ILE A 161 -0.05 -7.35 9.42
N TYR A 162 -1.00 -6.46 9.17
CA TYR A 162 -2.26 -6.36 9.88
C TYR A 162 -3.40 -6.89 9.00
N LEU A 163 -3.95 -8.05 9.35
CA LEU A 163 -5.11 -8.63 8.67
C LEU A 163 -6.38 -8.13 9.35
N VAL A 164 -7.18 -7.34 8.64
CA VAL A 164 -8.38 -6.67 9.20
C VAL A 164 -9.66 -7.24 8.60
N ALA A 165 -10.70 -7.35 9.42
CA ALA A 165 -11.93 -8.05 9.04
C ALA A 165 -12.70 -7.36 7.91
N LYS A 166 -12.62 -6.04 7.84
CA LYS A 166 -13.34 -5.24 6.86
C LYS A 166 -12.52 -4.04 6.42
N MET A 167 -12.50 -3.81 5.12
CA MET A 167 -11.99 -2.60 4.49
C MET A 167 -13.08 -1.98 3.63
N SER A 168 -12.89 -0.74 3.18
CA SER A 168 -13.76 -0.14 2.17
C SER A 168 -13.90 -1.02 0.93
N PRO A 169 -15.09 -1.02 0.30
CA PRO A 169 -15.35 -1.85 -0.88
C PRO A 169 -14.30 -1.66 -1.99
N GLY A 170 -13.79 -2.77 -2.52
CA GLY A 170 -12.78 -2.79 -3.57
C GLY A 170 -11.35 -2.90 -3.05
N LEU A 171 -11.07 -2.43 -1.83
CA LEU A 171 -9.72 -2.38 -1.27
C LEU A 171 -9.28 -3.75 -0.74
N LEU A 172 -8.15 -4.25 -1.25
CA LEU A 172 -7.54 -5.49 -0.76
C LEU A 172 -6.46 -5.21 0.29
N GLY A 173 -5.77 -4.08 0.19
CA GLY A 173 -4.81 -3.65 1.19
C GLY A 173 -4.26 -2.25 0.91
N PHE A 174 -3.35 -1.84 1.77
CA PHE A 174 -2.50 -0.67 1.60
C PHE A 174 -1.23 -0.84 2.42
N ALA A 175 -0.19 -0.09 2.08
CA ALA A 175 1.05 -0.01 2.84
C ALA A 175 1.53 1.43 2.93
N PHE A 176 2.39 1.69 3.91
CA PHE A 176 3.14 2.94 3.96
C PHE A 176 4.51 2.73 3.36
N PHE A 177 4.94 3.66 2.52
CA PHE A 177 6.28 3.63 1.96
C PHE A 177 7.35 3.90 3.04
N PRO A 178 8.58 3.41 2.88
CA PRO A 178 9.69 3.63 3.82
C PRO A 178 9.96 5.10 4.17
N GLN A 179 9.64 6.05 3.29
CA GLN A 179 9.91 7.48 3.53
C GLN A 179 9.14 8.03 4.73
N VAL A 180 8.09 7.35 5.20
CA VAL A 180 7.42 7.74 6.45
C VAL A 180 8.36 7.67 7.66
N LEU A 181 9.36 6.79 7.62
CA LEU A 181 10.37 6.61 8.68
C LEU A 181 11.37 7.77 8.74
N MET A 182 11.46 8.57 7.68
CA MET A 182 12.34 9.73 7.59
C MET A 182 11.69 11.00 8.15
N LYS A 183 10.43 10.93 8.59
CA LYS A 183 9.72 12.08 9.15
C LYS A 183 10.15 12.35 10.59
N ASP A 184 10.32 13.62 10.93
CA ASP A 184 10.67 14.09 12.27
C ASP A 184 9.47 14.06 13.23
N PHE A 185 9.00 12.86 13.55
CA PHE A 185 8.01 12.61 14.59
C PHE A 185 8.58 11.63 15.61
N SER A 186 8.21 11.80 16.89
CA SER A 186 8.70 10.99 18.00
C SER A 186 8.37 9.49 17.89
N ASP A 187 7.53 9.10 16.92
CA ASP A 187 7.14 7.70 16.69
C ASP A 187 6.77 7.43 15.21
N ALA A 188 7.63 7.83 14.26
CA ALA A 188 7.42 7.60 12.82
C ALA A 188 7.18 6.12 12.47
N LEU A 189 7.75 5.21 13.26
CA LEU A 189 7.57 3.76 13.13
C LEU A 189 6.13 3.30 13.33
N VAL A 190 5.26 4.07 14.00
CA VAL A 190 3.82 3.75 14.12
C VAL A 190 3.11 3.71 12.76
N LEU A 191 3.63 4.41 11.76
CA LEU A 191 3.05 4.38 10.42
C LEU A 191 3.41 3.12 9.65
N ASP A 192 4.51 2.47 10.01
CA ASP A 192 5.08 1.35 9.25
C ASP A 192 4.17 0.12 9.14
N GLY A 193 4.40 -0.67 8.09
CA GLY A 193 3.75 -1.96 7.88
C GLY A 193 2.55 -1.96 6.94
N VAL A 194 2.15 -3.16 6.58
CA VAL A 194 1.15 -3.50 5.56
C VAL A 194 -0.18 -3.82 6.23
N VAL A 195 -1.29 -3.26 5.73
CA VAL A 195 -2.64 -3.61 6.16
C VAL A 195 -3.34 -4.33 5.01
N LEU A 196 -3.84 -5.54 5.25
CA LEU A 196 -4.56 -6.34 4.26
C LEU A 196 -5.95 -6.68 4.79
N SER A 197 -6.94 -6.63 3.93
CA SER A 197 -8.28 -7.12 4.23
C SER A 197 -8.25 -8.65 4.35
N HIS A 198 -9.13 -9.23 5.18
CA HIS A 198 -9.40 -10.67 5.15
C HIS A 198 -9.78 -11.14 3.73
N LEU A 199 -10.40 -10.27 2.92
CA LEU A 199 -10.71 -10.54 1.52
C LEU A 199 -9.45 -10.82 0.68
N ALA A 200 -8.32 -10.19 0.99
CA ALA A 200 -7.06 -10.44 0.27
C ALA A 200 -6.56 -11.89 0.43
N MET A 201 -7.05 -12.64 1.43
CA MET A 201 -6.70 -14.06 1.61
C MET A 201 -7.58 -15.01 0.78
N THR A 202 -8.74 -14.56 0.29
CA THR A 202 -9.68 -15.36 -0.51
C THR A 202 -9.87 -14.87 -1.94
N HIS A 203 -9.48 -13.63 -2.23
CA HIS A 203 -9.69 -13.01 -3.54
C HIS A 203 -8.84 -13.67 -4.63
N TYR A 204 -9.34 -13.68 -5.88
CA TYR A 204 -8.61 -14.28 -7.00
C TYR A 204 -7.30 -13.53 -7.35
N LEU A 205 -7.16 -12.28 -6.90
CA LEU A 205 -5.93 -11.48 -6.97
C LEU A 205 -5.06 -11.56 -5.70
N SER A 206 -5.30 -12.54 -4.81
CA SER A 206 -4.64 -12.66 -3.51
C SER A 206 -3.11 -12.57 -3.60
N GLU A 207 -2.50 -13.39 -4.45
CA GLU A 207 -1.05 -13.41 -4.67
C GLU A 207 -0.53 -12.02 -5.05
N LYS A 208 -1.14 -11.44 -6.09
CA LYS A 208 -0.76 -10.11 -6.58
C LYS A 208 -0.93 -9.04 -5.50
N ALA A 209 -2.05 -9.01 -4.80
CA ALA A 209 -2.32 -8.02 -3.77
C ALA A 209 -1.30 -8.07 -2.63
N ILE A 210 -0.98 -9.27 -2.11
CA ILE A 210 0.01 -9.42 -1.04
C ILE A 210 1.39 -8.93 -1.50
N ILE A 211 1.83 -9.36 -2.69
CA ILE A 211 3.12 -8.97 -3.24
C ILE A 211 3.15 -7.46 -3.49
N HIS A 212 2.08 -6.90 -4.04
CA HIS A 212 1.92 -5.47 -4.34
C HIS A 212 2.05 -4.60 -3.08
N GLU A 213 1.32 -4.92 -2.00
CA GLU A 213 1.41 -4.12 -0.78
C GLU A 213 2.79 -4.21 -0.12
N VAL A 214 3.44 -5.38 -0.17
CA VAL A 214 4.82 -5.49 0.32
C VAL A 214 5.79 -4.73 -0.61
N GLY A 215 5.50 -4.62 -1.90
CA GLY A 215 6.28 -3.83 -2.85
C GLY A 215 6.27 -2.36 -2.47
N HIS A 216 5.10 -1.83 -2.09
CA HIS A 216 4.97 -0.49 -1.52
C HIS A 216 5.75 -0.34 -0.20
N TRP A 217 5.67 -1.33 0.69
CA TRP A 217 6.47 -1.33 1.93
C TRP A 217 7.97 -1.34 1.67
N LEU A 218 8.43 -1.93 0.56
CA LEU A 218 9.82 -1.88 0.10
C LEU A 218 10.15 -0.62 -0.72
N GLY A 219 9.18 0.27 -0.97
CA GLY A 219 9.38 1.55 -1.63
C GLY A 219 8.95 1.64 -3.08
N LEU A 220 8.42 0.58 -3.68
CA LEU A 220 8.00 0.58 -5.09
C LEU A 220 6.70 1.34 -5.29
N ARG A 221 6.73 2.32 -6.20
CA ARG A 221 5.55 3.06 -6.64
C ARG A 221 4.80 2.29 -7.73
N HIS A 222 3.57 2.72 -8.02
CA HIS A 222 2.84 2.20 -9.18
C HIS A 222 3.48 2.69 -10.48
N PRO A 223 3.60 1.87 -11.54
CA PRO A 223 4.17 2.30 -12.83
C PRO A 223 3.37 3.43 -13.50
N PHE A 224 2.10 3.60 -13.13
CA PHE A 224 1.27 4.69 -13.62
C PHE A 224 1.44 6.00 -12.83
N GLN A 225 2.34 6.03 -11.84
CA GLN A 225 2.66 7.25 -11.11
C GLN A 225 3.20 8.29 -12.08
N GLY A 226 2.58 9.46 -12.12
CA GLY A 226 2.96 10.51 -13.08
C GLY A 226 2.30 10.40 -14.46
N GLY A 227 1.59 9.30 -14.74
CA GLY A 227 0.84 9.09 -15.97
C GLY A 227 1.70 9.22 -17.23
N CYS A 228 1.07 9.57 -18.35
CA CYS A 228 1.77 9.79 -19.63
C CYS A 228 2.57 11.11 -19.71
N HIS A 229 2.76 11.83 -18.60
CA HIS A 229 3.26 13.20 -18.62
C HIS A 229 4.54 13.42 -17.81
N VAL A 230 4.83 12.57 -16.84
CA VAL A 230 6.03 12.67 -16.01
C VAL A 230 6.93 11.49 -16.36
N LEU A 231 8.13 11.80 -16.87
CA LEU A 231 9.17 10.78 -17.08
C LEU A 231 9.57 10.20 -15.72
N ASP A 232 9.74 8.88 -15.67
CA ASP A 232 10.13 8.12 -14.47
C ASP A 232 9.30 8.50 -13.24
N GLY A 233 7.98 8.66 -13.42
CA GLY A 233 7.11 9.14 -12.34
C GLY A 233 6.98 8.17 -11.16
N ASP A 234 7.27 6.89 -11.37
CA ASP A 234 7.42 5.86 -10.34
C ASP A 234 8.86 5.72 -9.83
N GLN A 235 9.79 6.52 -10.37
CA GLN A 235 11.21 6.59 -10.06
C GLN A 235 12.00 5.32 -10.45
N VAL A 236 11.47 4.54 -11.41
CA VAL A 236 12.14 3.36 -11.94
C VAL A 236 12.37 3.53 -13.46
N PRO A 237 13.62 3.73 -13.93
CA PRO A 237 13.86 4.07 -15.34
C PRO A 237 13.44 3.01 -16.37
N ASP A 238 13.26 1.75 -15.96
CA ASP A 238 12.88 0.65 -16.86
C ASP A 238 11.38 0.31 -16.85
N THR A 239 10.56 1.14 -16.20
CA THR A 239 9.10 1.05 -16.27
C THR A 239 8.55 2.07 -17.30
N PRO A 240 7.90 1.62 -18.38
CA PRO A 240 7.25 2.51 -19.34
C PRO A 240 6.14 3.37 -18.72
N GLN A 241 5.99 4.60 -19.20
CA GLN A 241 4.88 5.47 -18.80
C GLN A 241 3.55 4.79 -19.11
N THR A 242 2.67 4.77 -18.12
CA THR A 242 1.33 4.16 -18.21
C THR A 242 0.31 5.10 -17.59
N ASP A 243 -0.92 5.14 -18.10
CA ASP A 243 -2.02 5.84 -17.43
C ASP A 243 -2.53 5.05 -16.20
N ASN A 244 -3.35 5.69 -15.36
CA ASN A 244 -3.90 5.05 -14.17
C ASN A 244 -5.19 4.24 -14.45
N SER A 245 -5.43 3.85 -15.71
CA SER A 245 -6.61 3.08 -16.07
C SER A 245 -6.45 1.61 -15.67
N ILE A 246 -7.49 1.09 -15.00
CA ILE A 246 -7.49 -0.28 -14.50
C ILE A 246 -7.78 -1.25 -15.65
N ASP A 247 -6.88 -2.20 -15.88
CA ASP A 247 -7.06 -3.23 -16.90
C ASP A 247 -7.68 -4.49 -16.30
N GLN A 248 -9.01 -4.57 -16.32
CA GLN A 248 -9.76 -5.71 -15.80
C GLN A 248 -9.66 -6.97 -16.68
N LEU A 249 -9.13 -6.86 -17.90
CA LEU A 249 -9.11 -7.97 -18.87
C LEU A 249 -7.72 -8.57 -19.09
N CYS A 250 -6.67 -8.02 -18.48
CA CYS A 250 -5.28 -8.44 -18.72
C CYS A 250 -4.95 -8.36 -20.23
N THR A 251 -5.21 -7.19 -20.82
CA THR A 251 -5.14 -6.88 -22.25
C THR A 251 -3.68 -6.83 -22.73
N LEU A 252 -3.23 -7.91 -23.38
CA LEU A 252 -1.87 -7.99 -23.93
C LEU A 252 -1.61 -6.89 -24.96
N GLY A 253 -0.47 -6.21 -24.82
CA GLY A 253 -0.07 -5.15 -25.74
C GLY A 253 -0.82 -3.83 -25.54
N LYS A 254 -1.51 -3.64 -24.40
CA LYS A 254 -2.07 -2.34 -24.03
C LYS A 254 -0.95 -1.30 -24.00
N ASP A 255 -1.17 -0.20 -24.69
CA ASP A 255 -0.31 0.98 -24.68
C ASP A 255 -1.22 2.19 -24.47
N SER A 256 -1.28 2.64 -23.22
CA SER A 256 -2.08 3.79 -22.81
C SER A 256 -1.38 5.13 -23.08
N CYS A 257 -0.06 5.10 -23.30
CA CYS A 257 0.77 6.27 -23.51
C CYS A 257 1.58 6.17 -24.82
N PRO A 258 0.92 6.09 -25.99
CA PRO A 258 1.59 5.80 -27.28
C PRO A 258 2.55 6.88 -27.77
N GLY A 259 2.59 8.04 -27.11
CA GLY A 259 3.59 9.08 -27.34
C GLY A 259 4.92 8.85 -26.59
N SER A 260 4.99 7.84 -25.73
CA SER A 260 6.16 7.48 -24.94
C SER A 260 6.66 6.07 -25.31
N PRO A 261 7.95 5.75 -25.10
CA PRO A 261 8.47 4.42 -25.41
C PRO A 261 7.91 3.33 -24.49
N GLY A 262 7.59 2.17 -25.06
CA GLY A 262 7.19 0.97 -24.32
C GLY A 262 5.70 0.67 -24.40
N ILE A 263 5.24 -0.29 -23.60
CA ILE A 263 3.82 -0.66 -23.45
C ILE A 263 3.50 -0.79 -21.96
N ASP A 264 2.23 -0.71 -21.59
CA ASP A 264 1.77 -0.87 -20.22
C ASP A 264 2.28 -2.21 -19.64
N LEU A 265 2.93 -2.17 -18.48
CA LEU A 265 3.39 -3.37 -17.79
C LEU A 265 2.22 -4.09 -17.09
N ILE A 266 1.23 -4.56 -17.86
CA ILE A 266 0.02 -5.20 -17.32
C ILE A 266 0.30 -6.48 -16.54
N ARG A 267 1.49 -7.10 -16.63
CA ARG A 267 1.87 -8.24 -15.78
C ARG A 267 2.81 -7.84 -14.64
N ASN A 268 2.99 -6.56 -14.39
CA ASN A 268 3.76 -6.11 -13.24
C ASN A 268 2.97 -6.30 -11.95
N TYR A 269 3.65 -6.70 -10.87
CA TYR A 269 3.02 -6.79 -9.54
C TYR A 269 2.47 -5.43 -9.09
N MET A 270 3.13 -4.33 -9.43
CA MET A 270 2.77 -2.96 -9.07
C MET A 270 1.72 -2.32 -10.00
N MET A 271 1.20 -3.02 -11.00
CA MET A 271 0.19 -2.49 -11.92
C MET A 271 -1.24 -2.88 -11.51
N TYR A 272 -2.22 -1.98 -11.67
CA TYR A 272 -3.65 -2.32 -11.53
C TYR A 272 -4.21 -3.00 -12.79
N SER A 273 -3.92 -4.30 -12.89
CA SER A 273 -4.45 -5.19 -13.92
C SER A 273 -4.83 -6.58 -13.39
N ALA A 274 -5.86 -7.20 -13.97
CA ALA A 274 -6.45 -8.44 -13.45
C ALA A 274 -5.64 -9.68 -13.82
N CYS A 275 -4.40 -9.49 -14.30
CA CYS A 275 -3.47 -10.56 -14.58
C CYS A 275 -3.11 -11.33 -13.30
N THR A 276 -3.16 -12.67 -13.39
CA THR A 276 -2.82 -13.59 -12.29
C THR A 276 -1.71 -14.57 -12.64
N LYS A 277 -1.14 -14.47 -13.84
CA LYS A 277 -0.12 -15.40 -14.34
C LYS A 277 1.06 -14.65 -14.91
N ASN A 278 2.25 -15.23 -14.74
CA ASN A 278 3.52 -14.69 -15.22
C ASN A 278 3.71 -13.23 -14.76
N LEU A 279 3.37 -12.99 -13.50
CA LEU A 279 3.58 -11.70 -12.87
C LEU A 279 5.06 -11.52 -12.55
N THR A 280 5.57 -10.29 -12.62
CA THR A 280 7.00 -10.03 -12.38
C THR A 280 7.25 -8.56 -12.03
N PHE A 281 8.36 -8.29 -11.35
CA PHE A 281 8.93 -6.94 -11.27
C PHE A 281 9.86 -6.70 -12.47
N THR A 282 10.14 -5.44 -12.79
CA THR A 282 11.24 -5.12 -13.71
C THR A 282 12.58 -5.21 -12.98
N PRO A 283 13.71 -5.40 -13.68
CA PRO A 283 15.03 -5.36 -13.05
C PRO A 283 15.30 -4.08 -12.25
N GLY A 284 14.82 -2.92 -12.69
CA GLY A 284 14.99 -1.64 -12.00
C GLY A 284 14.14 -1.47 -10.73
N GLN A 285 13.12 -2.29 -10.54
CA GLN A 285 12.36 -2.35 -9.29
C GLN A 285 13.08 -3.18 -8.20
N MET A 286 14.24 -3.77 -8.49
CA MET A 286 14.91 -4.75 -7.63
C MET A 286 16.29 -4.33 -7.15
#